data_AF-A0A4Q2XLB6-F1
#
_entry.id   AF-A0A4Q2XLB6-F1
#
_cell.length_a   1.000
_cell.length_b   1.000
_cell.length_c   1.000
_cell.angle_alpha   90.00
_cell.angle_beta   90.00
_cell.angle_gamma   90.00
#
_symmetry.space_group_name_H-M   'P 1'
#
loop_
_entity.id
_entity.type
_entity.pdbx_description
1 polymer ?
#
loop_
_entity_poly.entity_id
_entity_poly.type
_entity_poly.pdbx_seq_one_letter_code
_entity_poly.pdbx_strand_id
1 'polypeptide(L)'
;MKQKLAPRFLVKTLTPLFVMGAFTQLTYAQTTRIWDGGGSPANNLDVLANWSGDAVPGGTTADVAQWDGTVPGPLSLTYTAAGTGAPLAAGGGVFINILGTQTDSLTINEASGTVGFRIRNLTVDSGAGALTFGGAPGTDYLNLGSSGVLAHTWTNNSANPVTFSSDVVIGAGGAVIHGLTLTGTGNWNINNSLIKADQGTINVIKDGSGTMNLGTVNSLGNASFTINAGTLNNTSGAGLTTVNTTQVWNGDFAFSTESSINTGDL
;
A
#
# COMPACT_ATOMS: atom_id res chain seq x y z
N MET A 1 84.05 13.84 -43.50
CA MET A 1 83.41 14.31 -42.25
C MET A 1 81.97 13.83 -42.24
N LYS A 2 81.60 12.95 -41.30
CA LYS A 2 80.30 12.25 -41.28
C LYS A 2 79.25 13.08 -40.53
N GLN A 3 78.14 13.34 -41.19
CA GLN A 3 76.98 14.07 -40.68
C GLN A 3 76.15 13.14 -39.77
N LYS A 4 75.94 13.54 -38.52
CA LYS A 4 75.23 12.76 -37.49
C LYS A 4 73.75 13.19 -37.47
N LEU A 5 72.86 12.32 -37.95
CA LEU A 5 71.40 12.52 -37.93
C LEU A 5 70.87 12.31 -36.51
N ALA A 6 70.10 13.27 -36.00
CA ALA A 6 69.34 13.14 -34.75
C ALA A 6 67.94 12.56 -35.04
N PRO A 7 67.39 11.68 -34.17
CA PRO A 7 66.05 11.13 -34.36
C PRO A 7 64.97 12.11 -33.86
N ARG A 8 63.94 12.31 -34.70
CA ARG A 8 62.69 13.01 -34.35
C ARG A 8 61.79 12.06 -33.56
N PHE A 9 61.49 12.40 -32.31
CA PHE A 9 60.39 11.76 -31.56
C PHE A 9 59.06 12.36 -32.00
N LEU A 10 58.18 11.51 -32.54
CA LEU A 10 56.80 11.83 -32.88
C LEU A 10 55.93 11.53 -31.64
N VAL A 11 55.48 12.55 -30.93
CA VAL A 11 54.51 12.40 -29.83
C VAL A 11 53.13 12.21 -30.45
N LYS A 12 52.65 10.96 -30.49
CA LYS A 12 51.23 10.66 -30.77
C LYS A 12 50.42 10.92 -29.51
N THR A 13 49.67 12.01 -29.48
CA THR A 13 48.59 12.22 -28.51
C THR A 13 47.48 11.19 -28.73
N LEU A 14 47.26 10.33 -27.75
CA LEU A 14 46.15 9.38 -27.71
C LEU A 14 44.93 10.10 -27.13
N THR A 15 43.90 10.35 -27.95
CA THR A 15 42.62 10.90 -27.46
C THR A 15 41.82 9.77 -26.81
N PRO A 16 41.39 9.86 -25.54
CA PRO A 16 40.50 8.87 -24.96
C PRO A 16 39.10 9.05 -25.55
N LEU A 17 38.63 8.05 -26.29
CA LEU A 17 37.26 7.94 -26.77
C LEU A 17 36.37 7.63 -25.56
N PHE A 18 35.71 8.66 -25.02
CA PHE A 18 34.71 8.52 -23.97
C PHE A 18 33.43 7.93 -24.60
N VAL A 19 33.25 6.60 -24.49
CA VAL A 19 32.00 5.94 -24.85
C VAL A 19 31.01 6.22 -23.72
N MET A 20 30.19 7.26 -23.88
CA MET A 20 28.99 7.43 -23.07
C MET A 20 27.95 6.41 -23.55
N GLY A 21 27.93 5.24 -22.92
CA GLY A 21 26.82 4.31 -23.09
C GLY A 21 25.54 4.99 -22.60
N ALA A 22 24.61 5.25 -23.51
CA ALA A 22 23.26 5.65 -23.13
C ALA A 22 22.62 4.48 -22.38
N PHE A 23 22.55 4.58 -21.05
CA PHE A 23 21.72 3.69 -20.26
C PHE A 23 20.27 4.05 -20.58
N THR A 24 19.62 3.28 -21.45
CA THR A 24 18.17 3.30 -21.56
C THR A 24 17.63 2.74 -20.26
N GLN A 25 17.18 3.62 -19.37
CA GLN A 25 16.43 3.21 -18.20
C GLN A 25 15.17 2.50 -18.72
N LEU A 26 15.08 1.18 -18.47
CA LEU A 26 13.86 0.41 -18.74
C LEU A 26 12.79 0.93 -17.77
N THR A 27 12.07 1.96 -18.17
CA THR A 27 10.85 2.38 -17.48
C THR A 27 9.78 1.37 -17.87
N TYR A 28 9.45 0.46 -16.95
CA TYR A 28 8.26 -0.35 -17.10
C TYR A 28 7.05 0.59 -17.06
N ALA A 29 6.28 0.61 -18.14
CA ALA A 29 5.01 1.30 -18.14
C ALA A 29 4.08 0.56 -17.17
N GLN A 30 3.56 1.28 -16.17
CA GLN A 30 2.50 0.80 -15.31
C GLN A 30 1.34 0.30 -16.18
N THR A 31 0.92 -0.95 -15.98
CA THR A 31 -0.22 -1.53 -16.69
C THR A 31 -1.42 -1.64 -15.75
N THR A 32 -2.60 -1.26 -16.23
CA THR A 32 -3.85 -1.52 -15.51
C THR A 32 -4.38 -2.90 -15.87
N ARG A 33 -4.65 -3.70 -14.84
CA ARG A 33 -5.22 -5.04 -14.93
C ARG A 33 -6.58 -5.02 -14.25
N ILE A 34 -7.63 -5.25 -15.01
CA ILE A 34 -9.01 -5.21 -14.55
C ILE A 34 -9.39 -6.62 -14.09
N TRP A 35 -10.00 -6.72 -12.91
CA TRP A 35 -10.55 -7.98 -12.42
C TRP A 35 -11.74 -8.41 -13.28
N ASP A 36 -11.64 -9.59 -13.90
CA ASP A 36 -12.69 -10.15 -14.77
C ASP A 36 -13.22 -11.50 -14.27
N GLY A 37 -12.57 -12.13 -13.28
CA GLY A 37 -13.00 -13.40 -12.69
C GLY A 37 -13.06 -14.57 -13.69
N GLY A 38 -12.34 -14.49 -14.82
CA GLY A 38 -12.41 -15.47 -15.91
C GLY A 38 -11.76 -16.82 -15.65
N GLY A 39 -11.01 -16.96 -14.55
CA GLY A 39 -10.21 -18.12 -14.20
C GLY A 39 -10.87 -19.13 -13.27
N SER A 40 -10.10 -20.16 -12.90
CA SER A 40 -10.50 -21.19 -11.93
C SER A 40 -9.38 -21.41 -10.90
N PRO A 41 -9.63 -21.19 -9.59
CA PRO A 41 -10.87 -20.65 -9.04
C PRO A 41 -11.05 -19.15 -9.37
N ALA A 42 -12.30 -18.74 -9.59
CA ALA A 42 -12.66 -17.37 -10.01
C ALA A 42 -12.52 -16.31 -8.92
N ASN A 43 -12.14 -16.70 -7.70
CA ASN A 43 -12.04 -15.81 -6.54
C ASN A 43 -10.60 -15.63 -6.02
N ASN A 44 -9.58 -16.05 -6.79
CA ASN A 44 -8.18 -15.98 -6.36
C ASN A 44 -7.40 -14.94 -7.16
N LEU A 45 -6.82 -13.95 -6.47
CA LEU A 45 -6.05 -12.85 -7.06
C LEU A 45 -4.73 -13.32 -7.72
N ASP A 46 -4.19 -14.47 -7.34
CA ASP A 46 -2.96 -15.03 -7.94
C ASP A 46 -3.22 -15.77 -9.27
N VAL A 47 -4.48 -15.97 -9.65
CA VAL A 47 -4.83 -16.65 -10.91
C VAL A 47 -4.84 -15.62 -12.04
N LEU A 48 -3.89 -15.79 -12.96
CA LEU A 48 -3.69 -14.89 -14.11
C LEU A 48 -4.97 -14.66 -14.94
N ALA A 49 -5.79 -15.71 -15.10
CA ALA A 49 -7.00 -15.68 -15.92
C ALA A 49 -8.18 -14.94 -15.25
N ASN A 50 -8.01 -14.46 -14.00
CA ASN A 50 -8.98 -13.57 -13.35
C ASN A 50 -8.68 -12.08 -13.61
N TRP A 51 -7.69 -11.78 -14.45
CA TRP A 51 -7.24 -10.44 -14.76
C TRP A 51 -7.19 -10.21 -16.27
N SER A 52 -7.57 -9.01 -16.69
CA SER A 52 -7.52 -8.60 -18.08
C SER A 52 -6.12 -8.80 -18.69
N GLY A 53 -6.08 -9.49 -19.82
CA GLY A 53 -4.83 -9.84 -20.50
C GLY A 53 -4.07 -10.98 -19.82
N ASP A 54 -4.77 -11.83 -19.08
CA ASP A 54 -4.31 -13.10 -18.51
C ASP A 54 -2.98 -12.95 -17.73
N ALA A 55 -2.89 -11.91 -16.90
CA ALA A 55 -1.70 -11.65 -16.09
C ALA A 55 -2.02 -10.94 -14.78
N VAL A 56 -1.45 -11.46 -13.70
CA VAL A 56 -1.56 -10.90 -12.35
C VAL A 56 -0.84 -9.55 -12.28
N PRO A 57 -1.44 -8.50 -11.67
CA PRO A 57 -0.78 -7.23 -11.40
C PRO A 57 0.58 -7.41 -10.71
N GLY A 58 1.64 -6.81 -11.27
CA GLY A 58 3.00 -6.90 -10.73
C GLY A 58 3.45 -5.67 -9.93
N GLY A 59 3.93 -5.88 -8.70
CA GLY A 59 4.50 -4.79 -7.89
C GLY A 59 5.91 -4.35 -8.30
N THR A 60 6.61 -5.11 -9.17
CA THR A 60 7.88 -4.70 -9.81
C THR A 60 7.67 -3.66 -10.89
N THR A 61 6.60 -3.78 -11.65
CA THR A 61 6.18 -2.82 -12.69
C THR A 61 5.25 -1.75 -12.15
N ALA A 62 4.82 -1.89 -10.88
CA ALA A 62 3.89 -1.01 -10.20
C ALA A 62 2.54 -0.91 -10.95
N ASP A 63 2.04 -2.07 -11.39
CA ASP A 63 0.76 -2.20 -12.07
C ASP A 63 -0.42 -1.73 -11.18
N VAL A 64 -1.56 -1.47 -11.81
CA VAL A 64 -2.83 -1.19 -11.14
C VAL A 64 -3.69 -2.45 -11.16
N ALA A 65 -4.02 -2.96 -9.99
CA ALA A 65 -5.10 -3.91 -9.77
C ALA A 65 -6.42 -3.12 -9.69
N GLN A 66 -7.32 -3.31 -10.66
CA GLN A 66 -8.54 -2.50 -10.78
C GLN A 66 -9.81 -3.34 -10.69
N TRP A 67 -10.79 -2.83 -9.95
CA TRP A 67 -12.16 -3.31 -9.94
C TRP A 67 -13.07 -2.21 -10.48
N ASP A 68 -13.74 -2.49 -11.58
CA ASP A 68 -14.55 -1.52 -12.31
C ASP A 68 -16.03 -1.89 -12.41
N GLY A 69 -16.48 -2.93 -11.68
CA GLY A 69 -17.85 -3.41 -11.73
C GLY A 69 -18.17 -4.31 -12.93
N THR A 70 -17.20 -4.67 -13.78
CA THR A 70 -17.41 -5.63 -14.88
C THR A 70 -17.88 -6.99 -14.38
N VAL A 71 -17.37 -7.44 -13.22
CA VAL A 71 -17.91 -8.59 -12.50
C VAL A 71 -18.97 -8.10 -11.50
N PRO A 72 -20.27 -8.36 -11.74
CA PRO A 72 -21.33 -7.84 -10.89
C PRO A 72 -21.43 -8.60 -9.56
N GLY A 73 -22.05 -7.95 -8.57
CA GLY A 73 -22.33 -8.55 -7.27
C GLY A 73 -21.17 -8.46 -6.28
N PRO A 74 -21.43 -8.81 -5.00
CA PRO A 74 -20.40 -8.81 -3.97
C PRO A 74 -19.26 -9.76 -4.30
N LEU A 75 -18.02 -9.28 -4.16
CA LEU A 75 -16.80 -10.05 -4.39
C LEU A 75 -16.15 -10.42 -3.06
N SER A 76 -15.83 -11.71 -2.89
CA SER A 76 -15.04 -12.22 -1.78
C SER A 76 -13.83 -12.95 -2.36
N LEU A 77 -12.71 -12.24 -2.39
CA LEU A 77 -11.50 -12.62 -3.08
C LEU A 77 -10.43 -13.05 -2.09
N THR A 78 -9.60 -14.00 -2.51
CA THR A 78 -8.45 -14.45 -1.75
C THR A 78 -7.15 -14.21 -2.49
N TYR A 79 -6.07 -14.05 -1.75
CA TYR A 79 -4.72 -14.06 -2.31
C TYR A 79 -3.82 -14.94 -1.45
N THR A 80 -2.70 -15.35 -2.02
CA THR A 80 -1.68 -16.18 -1.39
C THR A 80 -0.34 -15.45 -1.30
N ALA A 81 0.02 -14.66 -2.33
CA ALA A 81 1.25 -13.86 -2.31
C ALA A 81 2.50 -14.66 -1.87
N ALA A 82 2.59 -15.93 -2.28
CA ALA A 82 3.58 -16.87 -1.76
C ALA A 82 4.99 -16.55 -2.26
N GLY A 83 5.86 -16.12 -1.33
CA GLY A 83 7.29 -16.00 -1.53
C GLY A 83 7.76 -14.70 -2.20
N THR A 84 9.06 -14.43 -2.06
CA THR A 84 9.72 -13.26 -2.62
C THR A 84 9.69 -13.32 -4.15
N GLY A 85 8.88 -12.49 -4.79
CA GLY A 85 8.79 -12.41 -6.25
C GLY A 85 7.43 -12.78 -6.85
N ALA A 86 6.47 -13.26 -6.05
CA ALA A 86 5.08 -13.36 -6.49
C ALA A 86 4.58 -11.97 -6.93
N PRO A 87 3.85 -11.82 -8.05
CA PRO A 87 3.51 -10.52 -8.62
C PRO A 87 2.91 -9.53 -7.59
N LEU A 88 1.97 -9.99 -6.77
CA LEU A 88 1.32 -9.20 -5.71
C LEU A 88 2.23 -8.89 -4.51
N ALA A 89 3.31 -9.65 -4.30
CA ALA A 89 4.26 -9.47 -3.19
C ALA A 89 5.57 -8.76 -3.60
N ALA A 90 5.74 -8.48 -4.89
CA ALA A 90 7.03 -8.10 -5.45
C ALA A 90 7.27 -6.58 -5.51
N GLY A 91 8.54 -6.20 -5.69
CA GLY A 91 8.94 -4.82 -5.98
C GLY A 91 8.50 -3.82 -4.92
N GLY A 92 8.07 -2.62 -5.34
CA GLY A 92 7.57 -1.59 -4.43
C GLY A 92 6.05 -1.63 -4.25
N GLY A 93 5.40 -2.73 -4.60
CA GLY A 93 3.96 -2.92 -4.44
C GLY A 93 3.11 -2.50 -5.64
N VAL A 94 1.88 -2.98 -5.61
CA VAL A 94 0.82 -2.79 -6.62
C VAL A 94 -0.04 -1.59 -6.22
N PHE A 95 -0.59 -0.86 -7.18
CA PHE A 95 -1.66 0.10 -6.92
C PHE A 95 -3.00 -0.64 -6.89
N ILE A 96 -3.86 -0.34 -5.93
CA ILE A 96 -5.25 -0.83 -5.89
C ILE A 96 -6.17 0.31 -6.27
N ASN A 97 -7.09 0.07 -7.22
CA ASN A 97 -8.07 1.06 -7.65
C ASN A 97 -9.47 0.45 -7.70
N ILE A 98 -10.39 0.95 -6.87
CA ILE A 98 -11.80 0.55 -6.86
C ILE A 98 -12.60 1.71 -7.46
N LEU A 99 -13.13 1.53 -8.67
CA LEU A 99 -13.91 2.58 -9.32
C LEU A 99 -15.29 2.71 -8.72
N GLY A 100 -15.91 3.88 -8.91
CA GLY A 100 -17.29 4.15 -8.50
C GLY A 100 -18.34 3.23 -9.16
N THR A 101 -17.98 2.52 -10.22
CA THR A 101 -18.82 1.53 -10.89
C THR A 101 -18.78 0.15 -10.23
N GLN A 102 -17.79 -0.16 -9.39
CA GLN A 102 -17.82 -1.32 -8.49
C GLN A 102 -18.68 -0.99 -7.27
N THR A 103 -20.01 -1.01 -7.42
CA THR A 103 -20.95 -0.57 -6.37
C THR A 103 -21.19 -1.62 -5.28
N ASP A 104 -21.04 -2.90 -5.61
CA ASP A 104 -21.13 -3.99 -4.65
C ASP A 104 -19.84 -4.12 -3.82
N SER A 105 -19.96 -4.68 -2.62
CA SER A 105 -18.86 -4.82 -1.68
C SER A 105 -17.72 -5.70 -2.22
N LEU A 106 -16.49 -5.36 -1.88
CA LEU A 106 -15.29 -6.13 -2.16
C LEU A 106 -14.59 -6.50 -0.85
N THR A 107 -14.39 -7.78 -0.62
CA THR A 107 -13.56 -8.30 0.47
C THR A 107 -12.34 -8.99 -0.11
N ILE A 108 -11.15 -8.66 0.39
CA ILE A 108 -9.87 -9.29 0.02
C ILE A 108 -9.28 -9.93 1.27
N ASN A 109 -9.02 -11.23 1.22
CA ASN A 109 -8.44 -11.99 2.34
C ASN A 109 -7.16 -12.71 1.93
N GLU A 110 -6.19 -12.79 2.83
CA GLU A 110 -5.10 -13.77 2.69
C GLU A 110 -5.65 -15.19 2.93
N ALA A 111 -5.54 -16.08 1.95
CA ALA A 111 -5.86 -17.50 2.11
C ALA A 111 -4.69 -18.27 2.73
N SER A 112 -3.47 -17.89 2.38
CA SER A 112 -2.21 -18.43 2.90
C SER A 112 -1.07 -17.49 2.49
N GLY A 113 0.14 -17.63 3.00
CA GLY A 113 1.26 -16.80 2.55
C GLY A 113 2.30 -16.55 3.63
N THR A 114 3.40 -15.90 3.24
CA THR A 114 4.52 -15.56 4.15
C THR A 114 5.03 -14.14 3.97
N VAL A 115 4.64 -13.43 2.91
CA VAL A 115 5.15 -12.10 2.54
C VAL A 115 4.04 -11.03 2.52
N GLY A 116 2.79 -11.48 2.28
CA GLY A 116 1.61 -10.65 2.22
C GLY A 116 1.43 -9.86 0.92
N PHE A 117 0.26 -9.24 0.76
CA PHE A 117 -0.05 -8.41 -0.40
C PHE A 117 0.69 -7.07 -0.28
N ARG A 118 1.62 -6.81 -1.20
CA ARG A 118 2.38 -5.56 -1.22
C ARG A 118 1.60 -4.43 -1.89
N ILE A 119 1.08 -3.51 -1.08
CA ILE A 119 0.24 -2.39 -1.53
C ILE A 119 1.09 -1.13 -1.55
N ARG A 120 1.27 -0.55 -2.74
CA ARG A 120 1.91 0.75 -2.89
C ARG A 120 0.96 1.86 -2.49
N ASN A 121 -0.16 1.98 -3.21
CA ASN A 121 -1.20 2.97 -2.99
C ASN A 121 -2.58 2.34 -3.19
N LEU A 122 -3.60 2.97 -2.61
CA LEU A 122 -4.98 2.54 -2.70
C LEU A 122 -5.86 3.75 -3.06
N THR A 123 -6.78 3.58 -4.00
CA THR A 123 -7.83 4.55 -4.31
C THR A 123 -9.18 3.85 -4.34
N VAL A 124 -10.14 4.39 -3.60
CA VAL A 124 -11.55 3.99 -3.64
C VAL A 124 -12.34 5.22 -4.06
N ASP A 125 -12.89 5.18 -5.27
CA ASP A 125 -13.59 6.30 -5.88
C ASP A 125 -14.97 6.54 -5.24
N SER A 126 -15.48 7.75 -5.44
CA SER A 126 -16.85 8.07 -5.05
C SER A 126 -17.84 7.17 -5.80
N GLY A 127 -18.81 6.62 -5.07
CA GLY A 127 -19.80 5.65 -5.59
C GLY A 127 -19.42 4.18 -5.40
N ALA A 128 -18.17 3.87 -5.06
CA ALA A 128 -17.74 2.48 -4.88
C ALA A 128 -18.39 1.82 -3.65
N GLY A 129 -18.57 0.50 -3.71
CA GLY A 129 -19.01 -0.32 -2.58
C GLY A 129 -18.02 -0.32 -1.41
N ALA A 130 -18.42 -0.94 -0.30
CA ALA A 130 -17.52 -1.12 0.84
C ALA A 130 -16.32 -2.01 0.47
N LEU A 131 -15.12 -1.61 0.90
CA LEU A 131 -13.89 -2.39 0.76
C LEU A 131 -13.49 -2.93 2.13
N THR A 132 -13.26 -4.24 2.23
CA THR A 132 -12.77 -4.89 3.45
C THR A 132 -11.50 -5.69 3.17
N PHE A 133 -10.47 -5.50 3.98
CA PHE A 133 -9.32 -6.39 4.07
C PHE A 133 -9.45 -7.28 5.30
N GLY A 134 -9.11 -8.55 5.18
CA GLY A 134 -9.25 -9.55 6.23
C GLY A 134 -10.71 -9.87 6.58
N GLY A 135 -10.88 -10.58 7.70
CA GLY A 135 -12.17 -11.04 8.22
C GLY A 135 -12.36 -12.56 8.12
N ALA A 136 -11.40 -13.27 7.54
CA ALA A 136 -11.30 -14.72 7.59
C ALA A 136 -10.38 -15.17 8.76
N PRO A 137 -10.52 -16.40 9.29
CA PRO A 137 -9.60 -16.92 10.29
C PRO A 137 -8.17 -16.97 9.76
N GLY A 138 -7.22 -16.32 10.45
CA GLY A 138 -5.83 -16.30 10.06
C GLY A 138 -5.15 -14.98 10.41
N THR A 139 -4.07 -14.70 9.70
CA THR A 139 -3.43 -13.38 9.65
C THR A 139 -3.47 -12.93 8.21
N ASP A 140 -3.95 -11.71 7.96
CA ASP A 140 -3.95 -11.08 6.65
C ASP A 140 -2.85 -10.02 6.60
N TYR A 141 -1.75 -10.32 5.94
CA TYR A 141 -0.56 -9.47 5.96
C TYR A 141 -0.55 -8.50 4.77
N LEU A 142 -0.74 -7.21 5.04
CA LEU A 142 -0.60 -6.14 4.06
C LEU A 142 0.77 -5.48 4.17
N ASN A 143 1.56 -5.49 3.10
CA ASN A 143 2.94 -5.05 3.11
C ASN A 143 3.10 -3.70 2.39
N LEU A 144 3.66 -2.68 3.05
CA LEU A 144 3.88 -1.36 2.43
C LEU A 144 5.07 -1.34 1.48
N GLY A 145 6.01 -2.25 1.64
CA GLY A 145 6.75 -2.74 0.49
C GLY A 145 8.24 -2.85 0.63
N SER A 146 8.97 -2.14 -0.22
CA SER A 146 10.44 -2.20 -0.27
C SER A 146 11.04 -0.87 0.18
N SER A 147 12.32 -0.88 0.52
CA SER A 147 13.06 0.34 0.89
C SER A 147 13.20 1.37 -0.23
N GLY A 148 12.75 1.06 -1.46
CA GLY A 148 12.71 1.99 -2.58
C GLY A 148 11.45 2.85 -2.66
N VAL A 149 10.40 2.54 -1.88
CA VAL A 149 9.14 3.28 -1.84
C VAL A 149 8.72 3.46 -0.40
N LEU A 150 8.81 4.70 0.10
CA LEU A 150 8.63 5.01 1.52
C LEU A 150 7.37 5.83 1.80
N ALA A 151 6.67 6.29 0.77
CA ALA A 151 5.46 7.10 0.89
C ALA A 151 4.30 6.38 0.22
N HIS A 152 3.24 6.17 1.00
CA HIS A 152 2.03 5.48 0.61
C HIS A 152 0.85 6.39 0.85
N THR A 153 0.00 6.54 -0.15
CA THR A 153 -1.24 7.32 -0.04
C THR A 153 -2.41 6.41 -0.37
N TRP A 154 -3.24 6.18 0.64
CA TRP A 154 -4.47 5.44 0.54
C TRP A 154 -5.62 6.44 0.67
N THR A 155 -6.45 6.53 -0.36
CA THR A 155 -7.53 7.50 -0.49
C THR A 155 -8.86 6.79 -0.55
N ASN A 156 -9.79 7.16 0.33
CA ASN A 156 -11.18 6.72 0.26
C ASN A 156 -12.06 7.94 -0.01
N ASN A 157 -12.68 8.01 -1.18
CA ASN A 157 -13.67 9.03 -1.54
C ASN A 157 -15.10 8.45 -1.63
N SER A 158 -15.27 7.17 -1.30
CA SER A 158 -16.59 6.53 -1.19
C SER A 158 -17.33 6.98 0.06
N ALA A 159 -18.66 6.92 0.01
CA ALA A 159 -19.51 7.03 1.19
C ALA A 159 -19.41 5.79 2.10
N ASN A 160 -18.92 4.67 1.56
CA ASN A 160 -18.68 3.43 2.30
C ASN A 160 -17.28 3.43 2.93
N PRO A 161 -17.12 2.83 4.13
CA PRO A 161 -15.81 2.75 4.76
C PRO A 161 -14.89 1.76 4.04
N VAL A 162 -13.59 2.03 4.09
CA VAL A 162 -12.56 0.99 3.95
C VAL A 162 -12.31 0.39 5.33
N THR A 163 -12.42 -0.92 5.44
CA THR A 163 -12.28 -1.64 6.71
C THR A 163 -11.07 -2.56 6.71
N PHE A 164 -10.24 -2.43 7.74
CA PHE A 164 -9.21 -3.41 8.08
C PHE A 164 -9.71 -4.23 9.26
N SER A 165 -9.97 -5.51 9.04
CA SER A 165 -10.44 -6.45 10.06
C SER A 165 -9.37 -6.74 11.11
N SER A 166 -9.75 -7.34 12.25
CA SER A 166 -8.84 -7.52 13.40
C SER A 166 -7.65 -8.45 13.14
N ASP A 167 -7.76 -9.32 12.14
CA ASP A 167 -6.73 -10.24 11.65
C ASP A 167 -5.70 -9.59 10.71
N VAL A 168 -5.94 -8.35 10.29
CA VAL A 168 -5.04 -7.64 9.38
C VAL A 168 -3.77 -7.19 10.12
N VAL A 169 -2.61 -7.48 9.56
CA VAL A 169 -1.31 -6.94 9.99
C VAL A 169 -0.76 -6.07 8.89
N ILE A 170 -0.48 -4.80 9.20
CA ILE A 170 0.18 -3.91 8.24
C ILE A 170 1.68 -3.92 8.54
N GLY A 171 2.46 -4.43 7.59
CA GLY A 171 3.90 -4.54 7.64
C GLY A 171 4.62 -3.46 6.88
N ALA A 172 5.72 -2.96 7.44
CA ALA A 172 6.63 -2.08 6.70
C ALA A 172 7.44 -2.86 5.63
N GLY A 173 7.65 -4.17 5.82
CA GLY A 173 8.41 -5.04 4.92
C GLY A 173 9.93 -4.85 4.97
N GLY A 174 10.42 -3.60 4.96
CA GLY A 174 11.85 -3.25 5.07
C GLY A 174 12.23 -2.60 6.40
N ALA A 175 13.52 -2.61 6.75
CA ALA A 175 14.05 -1.98 7.97
C ALA A 175 14.17 -0.44 7.86
N VAL A 176 13.10 0.21 7.41
CA VAL A 176 13.01 1.66 7.16
C VAL A 176 11.69 2.21 7.66
N ILE A 177 11.55 3.54 7.68
CA ILE A 177 10.31 4.22 8.06
C ILE A 177 9.47 4.43 6.79
N HIS A 178 8.25 3.91 6.81
CA HIS A 178 7.23 4.15 5.79
C HIS A 178 6.21 5.16 6.31
N GLY A 179 5.86 6.15 5.49
CA GLY A 179 4.71 7.03 5.70
C GLY A 179 3.46 6.46 5.05
N LEU A 180 2.44 6.16 5.85
CA LEU A 180 1.13 5.70 5.38
C LEU A 180 0.10 6.80 5.59
N THR A 181 -0.25 7.51 4.52
CA THR A 181 -1.31 8.51 4.54
C THR A 181 -2.66 7.87 4.27
N LEU A 182 -3.57 7.97 5.23
CA LEU A 182 -4.98 7.62 5.10
C LEU A 182 -5.77 8.92 4.91
N THR A 183 -6.33 9.13 3.71
CA THR A 183 -6.96 10.39 3.29
C THR A 183 -8.27 10.18 2.52
N GLY A 184 -8.86 11.27 2.05
CA GLY A 184 -10.13 11.32 1.33
C GLY A 184 -11.32 11.74 2.18
N THR A 185 -12.50 11.75 1.58
CA THR A 185 -13.76 12.15 2.23
C THR A 185 -14.46 11.00 2.96
N GLY A 186 -14.14 9.76 2.60
CA GLY A 186 -14.71 8.53 3.16
C GLY A 186 -14.01 8.06 4.43
N ASN A 187 -14.66 7.13 5.13
CA ASN A 187 -14.20 6.67 6.43
C ASN A 187 -13.18 5.51 6.34
N TRP A 188 -12.35 5.39 7.37
CA TRP A 188 -11.38 4.32 7.57
C TRP A 188 -11.71 3.61 8.88
N ASN A 189 -12.09 2.33 8.83
CA ASN A 189 -12.32 1.52 10.01
C ASN A 189 -11.06 0.69 10.30
N ILE A 190 -10.39 1.02 11.39
CA ILE A 190 -9.18 0.35 11.84
C ILE A 190 -9.57 -0.59 12.99
N ASN A 191 -9.77 -1.88 12.69
CA ASN A 191 -10.07 -2.88 13.72
C ASN A 191 -8.84 -3.73 14.06
N ASN A 192 -7.77 -3.64 13.27
CA ASN A 192 -6.48 -4.20 13.59
C ASN A 192 -5.64 -3.25 14.46
N SER A 193 -4.47 -3.73 14.89
CA SER A 193 -3.48 -2.90 15.57
C SER A 193 -2.47 -2.35 14.56
N LEU A 194 -2.30 -1.02 14.52
CA LEU A 194 -1.26 -0.35 13.73
C LEU A 194 0.10 -0.51 14.41
N ILE A 195 0.58 -1.74 14.50
CA ILE A 195 1.88 -2.10 15.09
C ILE A 195 2.94 -2.06 14.00
N LYS A 196 4.14 -1.61 14.38
CA LYS A 196 5.39 -1.85 13.67
C LYS A 196 5.63 -3.36 13.58
N ALA A 197 5.11 -4.01 12.55
CA ALA A 197 5.48 -5.38 12.24
C ALA A 197 6.85 -5.40 11.54
N ASP A 198 7.68 -6.37 11.93
CA ASP A 198 9.04 -6.61 11.44
C ASP A 198 10.05 -5.48 11.72
N GLN A 199 11.16 -5.43 10.96
CA GLN A 199 12.29 -4.54 11.23
C GLN A 199 12.03 -3.05 10.90
N GLY A 200 10.86 -2.71 10.35
CA GLY A 200 10.52 -1.36 9.91
C GLY A 200 9.60 -0.59 10.87
N THR A 201 9.30 0.65 10.53
CA THR A 201 8.33 1.49 11.26
C THR A 201 7.30 2.06 10.30
N ILE A 202 6.05 2.12 10.75
CA ILE A 202 4.98 2.84 10.05
C ILE A 202 4.73 4.15 10.78
N ASN A 203 4.75 5.27 10.05
CA ASN A 203 4.22 6.55 10.47
C ASN A 203 2.86 6.75 9.79
N VAL A 204 1.79 6.63 10.55
CA VAL A 204 0.43 6.79 10.04
C VAL A 204 0.10 8.28 10.02
N ILE A 205 -0.38 8.75 8.88
CA ILE A 205 -0.74 10.14 8.65
C ILE A 205 -2.25 10.17 8.36
N LYS A 206 -3.03 10.72 9.28
CA LYS A 206 -4.45 10.99 9.04
C LYS A 206 -4.59 12.34 8.34
N ASP A 207 -5.17 12.32 7.16
CA ASP A 207 -5.45 13.51 6.35
C ASP A 207 -6.86 13.42 5.73
N GLY A 208 -7.30 14.46 5.02
CA GLY A 208 -8.63 14.52 4.40
C GLY A 208 -9.76 14.67 5.41
N SER A 209 -10.98 14.91 4.93
CA SER A 209 -12.14 15.22 5.76
C SER A 209 -12.82 14.00 6.39
N GLY A 210 -12.51 12.78 5.91
CA GLY A 210 -13.10 11.55 6.42
C GLY A 210 -12.71 11.23 7.87
N THR A 211 -13.42 10.27 8.46
CA THR A 211 -13.18 9.80 9.84
C THR A 211 -12.32 8.55 9.86
N MET A 212 -11.31 8.50 10.73
CA MET A 212 -10.66 7.25 11.12
C MET A 212 -11.31 6.74 12.41
N ASN A 213 -12.01 5.61 12.30
CA ASN A 213 -12.64 4.92 13.41
C ASN A 213 -11.68 3.86 13.98
N LEU A 214 -11.36 3.98 15.27
CA LEU A 214 -10.49 3.09 16.01
C LEU A 214 -11.37 2.06 16.74
N GLY A 215 -11.52 0.89 16.13
CA GLY A 215 -12.50 -0.12 16.51
C GLY A 215 -12.08 -1.01 17.70
N THR A 216 -10.83 -0.96 18.12
CA THR A 216 -10.29 -1.73 19.23
C THR A 216 -9.40 -0.88 20.12
N VAL A 217 -9.25 -1.29 21.39
CA VAL A 217 -8.35 -0.62 22.34
C VAL A 217 -6.89 -0.57 21.86
N ASN A 218 -6.51 -1.46 20.95
CA ASN A 218 -5.16 -1.54 20.40
C ASN A 218 -5.05 -0.94 19.00
N SER A 219 -6.07 -0.26 18.47
CA SER A 219 -6.07 0.19 17.07
C SER A 219 -4.91 1.11 16.71
N LEU A 220 -4.49 1.96 17.65
CA LEU A 220 -3.31 2.83 17.47
C LEU A 220 -1.98 2.06 17.43
N GLY A 221 -1.94 0.86 18.02
CA GLY A 221 -0.74 0.04 18.11
C GLY A 221 0.46 0.80 18.67
N ASN A 222 1.59 0.73 17.97
CA ASN A 222 2.82 1.46 18.31
C ASN A 222 3.42 2.19 17.09
N ALA A 223 2.60 2.48 16.07
CA ALA A 223 2.97 3.37 14.98
C ALA A 223 3.19 4.80 15.49
N SER A 224 4.05 5.57 14.82
CA SER A 224 4.05 7.02 15.01
C SER A 224 2.83 7.60 14.27
N PHE A 225 2.31 8.71 14.78
CA PHE A 225 1.05 9.26 14.29
C PHE A 225 1.17 10.74 13.97
N THR A 226 0.65 11.15 12.81
CA THR A 226 0.49 12.55 12.42
C THR A 226 -0.95 12.79 12.03
N ILE A 227 -1.62 13.77 12.62
CA ILE A 227 -2.97 14.19 12.23
C ILE A 227 -2.83 15.53 11.55
N ASN A 228 -3.24 15.62 10.30
CA ASN A 228 -3.26 16.88 9.54
C ASN A 228 -4.69 17.43 9.39
N ALA A 229 -5.69 16.54 9.30
CA ALA A 229 -7.10 16.92 9.09
C ALA A 229 -8.09 15.79 9.39
N GLY A 230 -9.37 16.16 9.50
CA GLY A 230 -10.52 15.25 9.61
C GLY A 230 -10.80 14.83 11.05
N THR A 231 -11.36 13.63 11.22
CA THR A 231 -11.82 13.15 12.54
C THR A 231 -11.10 11.87 12.94
N LEU A 232 -10.63 11.81 14.19
CA LEU A 232 -10.34 10.55 14.88
C LEU A 232 -11.52 10.20 15.78
N ASN A 233 -12.02 8.96 15.68
CA ASN A 233 -13.15 8.50 16.47
C ASN A 233 -12.76 7.23 17.24
N ASN A 234 -12.84 7.25 18.56
CA ASN A 234 -12.70 6.03 19.36
C ASN A 234 -14.05 5.29 19.41
N THR A 235 -14.17 4.26 18.58
CA THR A 235 -15.36 3.40 18.48
C THR A 235 -15.20 2.09 19.26
N SER A 236 -14.08 1.91 19.98
CA SER A 236 -13.78 0.64 20.67
C SER A 236 -14.63 0.37 21.92
N GLY A 237 -15.34 1.38 22.43
CA GLY A 237 -16.13 1.27 23.66
C GLY A 237 -15.31 1.34 24.96
N ALA A 238 -13.99 1.46 24.86
CA ALA A 238 -13.06 1.54 25.99
C ALA A 238 -11.92 2.53 25.70
N GLY A 239 -11.09 2.81 26.70
CA GLY A 239 -9.94 3.68 26.51
C GLY A 239 -8.91 3.09 25.53
N LEU A 240 -8.36 3.95 24.67
CA LEU A 240 -7.31 3.51 23.74
C LEU A 240 -6.00 3.27 24.49
N THR A 241 -5.33 2.19 24.15
CA THR A 241 -3.97 1.93 24.60
C THR A 241 -3.02 2.79 23.78
N THR A 242 -2.46 3.82 24.40
CA THR A 242 -1.42 4.65 23.79
C THR A 242 -0.05 4.12 24.17
N VAL A 243 0.80 3.91 23.17
CA VAL A 243 2.22 3.60 23.37
C VAL A 243 2.98 4.91 23.17
N ASN A 244 4.00 5.18 24.01
CA ASN A 244 4.83 6.40 24.04
C ASN A 244 5.64 6.64 22.74
N THR A 245 4.93 6.84 21.65
CA THR A 245 5.45 7.12 20.32
C THR A 245 5.15 8.58 19.97
N THR A 246 5.92 9.14 19.05
CA THR A 246 5.71 10.53 18.63
C THR A 246 4.33 10.67 17.98
N GLN A 247 3.55 11.61 18.52
CA GLN A 247 2.28 12.05 17.96
C GLN A 247 2.40 13.52 17.58
N VAL A 248 2.07 13.85 16.33
CA VAL A 248 2.05 15.22 15.83
C VAL A 248 0.62 15.58 15.47
N TRP A 249 0.10 16.64 16.07
CA TRP A 249 -1.27 17.08 15.90
C TRP A 249 -1.23 18.44 15.20
N ASN A 250 -1.47 18.44 13.89
CA ASN A 250 -1.46 19.61 13.03
C ASN A 250 -2.88 19.95 12.57
N GLY A 251 -3.10 21.24 12.30
CA GLY A 251 -4.33 21.71 11.65
C GLY A 251 -5.59 21.58 12.51
N ASP A 252 -6.73 21.80 11.86
CA ASP A 252 -8.05 21.63 12.46
C ASP A 252 -8.45 20.15 12.34
N PHE A 253 -8.55 19.47 13.47
CA PHE A 253 -9.06 18.10 13.55
C PHE A 253 -10.13 18.00 14.64
N ALA A 254 -11.00 17.00 14.53
CA ALA A 254 -11.97 16.65 15.56
C ALA A 254 -11.59 15.32 16.23
N PHE A 255 -11.78 15.25 17.54
CA PHE A 255 -11.77 14.00 18.29
C PHE A 255 -13.20 13.66 18.71
N SER A 256 -13.63 12.44 18.42
CA SER A 256 -14.95 11.92 18.79
C SER A 256 -14.80 10.65 19.62
N THR A 257 -15.70 10.48 20.58
CA THR A 257 -15.78 9.30 21.45
C THR A 257 -17.18 8.73 21.43
N GLU A 258 -17.83 8.70 20.26
CA GLU A 258 -19.24 8.29 20.11
C GLU A 258 -19.59 7.00 20.87
N SER A 259 -18.61 6.12 21.10
CA SER A 259 -18.76 4.94 21.96
C SER A 259 -17.83 4.89 23.19
N SER A 260 -16.78 5.71 23.30
CA SER A 260 -15.89 5.72 24.48
C SER A 260 -16.44 6.59 25.60
N ILE A 261 -16.55 6.00 26.80
CA ILE A 261 -16.92 6.71 28.04
C ILE A 261 -15.69 7.25 28.79
N ASN A 262 -14.48 7.07 28.24
CA ASN A 262 -13.25 7.48 28.90
C ASN A 262 -12.92 8.94 28.59
N THR A 263 -12.96 9.79 29.61
CA THR A 263 -12.60 11.21 29.49
C THR A 263 -11.09 11.45 29.39
N GLY A 264 -10.26 10.41 29.55
CA GLY A 264 -8.80 10.45 29.46
C GLY A 264 -8.22 10.00 28.12
N ASP A 265 -9.03 9.88 27.06
CA ASP A 265 -8.57 9.51 25.71
C ASP A 265 -7.87 10.67 24.96
N LEU A 266 -7.42 11.71 25.68
CA LEU A 266 -6.58 12.81 25.20
C LEU A 266 -5.26 12.87 25.98
#